data_AF-A0A2A2L6M8-F1
#
_entry.id   AF-A0A2A2L6M8-F1
#
_cell.length_a   1.000
_cell.length_b   1.000
_cell.length_c   1.000
_cell.angle_alpha   90.00
_cell.angle_beta   90.00
_cell.angle_gamma   90.00
#
_symmetry.space_group_name_H-M   'P 1'
#
loop_
_entity.id
_entity.type
_entity.pdbx_description
1 polymer ?
#
loop_
_entity_poly.entity_id
_entity_poly.type
_entity_poly.pdbx_seq_one_letter_code
_entity_poly.pdbx_strand_id
1 'polypeptide(L)'
;MAAPSTKRSTIIEFYKQKYSNEITTRLLKTLRQVVSRHIKLFKEVGSTSDRPRSDSSKTFNVTRAKKLIKMRIKRNFKRSIRKMTQNLDISRIVACSTVRKDLKLKPYKF
;
A
#
# COMPACT_ATOMS: atom_id res chain seq x y z
N MET A 1 -7.04 2.68 -8.37
CA MET A 1 -7.95 1.63 -7.88
C MET A 1 -8.25 0.73 -9.06
N ALA A 2 -7.81 -0.52 -9.06
CA ALA A 2 -8.13 -1.45 -10.13
C ALA A 2 -9.62 -1.82 -10.04
N ALA A 3 -10.31 -1.90 -11.18
CA ALA A 3 -11.70 -2.33 -11.20
C ALA A 3 -11.79 -3.78 -10.65
N PRO A 4 -12.81 -4.09 -9.83
CA PRO A 4 -13.00 -5.45 -9.34
C PRO A 4 -13.26 -6.39 -10.52
N SER A 5 -12.76 -7.63 -10.42
CA SER A 5 -13.05 -8.63 -11.45
C SER A 5 -14.56 -8.85 -11.61
N THR A 6 -15.02 -9.03 -12.84
CA THR A 6 -16.45 -9.20 -13.18
C THR A 6 -17.09 -10.39 -12.45
N LYS A 7 -16.30 -11.44 -12.15
CA LYS A 7 -16.78 -12.61 -11.38
C LYS A 7 -16.97 -12.29 -9.89
N ARG A 8 -16.13 -11.42 -9.33
CA ARG A 8 -16.21 -11.03 -7.92
C ARG A 8 -17.42 -10.12 -7.67
N SER A 9 -17.68 -9.18 -8.57
CA SER A 9 -18.85 -8.30 -8.46
C SER A 9 -20.16 -9.09 -8.50
N THR A 10 -20.30 -10.04 -9.44
CA THR A 10 -21.51 -10.87 -9.55
C THR A 10 -21.71 -11.79 -8.34
N ILE A 11 -20.64 -12.36 -7.76
CA ILE A 11 -20.71 -13.13 -6.50
C ILE A 11 -21.27 -12.27 -5.36
N ILE A 12 -20.80 -11.01 -5.26
CA ILE A 12 -21.23 -10.10 -4.20
C ILE A 12 -22.66 -9.64 -4.41
N GLU A 13 -23.09 -9.40 -5.65
CA GLU A 13 -24.49 -9.09 -6.00
C GLU A 13 -25.42 -10.23 -5.62
N PHE A 14 -25.08 -11.48 -5.96
CA PHE A 14 -25.86 -12.64 -5.56
C PHE A 14 -25.91 -12.84 -4.04
N TYR A 15 -24.81 -12.53 -3.34
CA TYR A 15 -24.81 -12.52 -1.87
C TYR A 15 -25.75 -11.44 -1.30
N LYS A 16 -25.77 -10.24 -1.87
CA LYS A 16 -26.71 -9.17 -1.47
C LYS A 16 -28.17 -9.55 -1.72
N GLN A 17 -28.44 -10.25 -2.81
CA GLN A 17 -29.75 -10.82 -3.15
C GLN A 17 -30.10 -12.08 -2.34
N LYS A 18 -29.25 -12.50 -1.39
CA LYS A 18 -29.43 -13.67 -0.50
C LYS A 18 -29.54 -15.02 -1.22
N TYR A 19 -28.92 -15.18 -2.39
CA TYR A 19 -28.80 -16.49 -3.02
C TYR A 19 -27.90 -17.44 -2.21
N SER A 20 -28.21 -18.73 -2.24
CA SER A 20 -27.36 -19.76 -1.65
C SER A 20 -26.03 -19.88 -2.39
N ASN A 21 -24.95 -20.14 -1.65
CA ASN A 21 -23.60 -20.33 -2.20
C ASN A 21 -23.53 -21.47 -3.23
N GLU A 22 -24.37 -22.49 -3.10
CA GLU A 22 -24.40 -23.61 -4.05
C GLU A 22 -24.98 -23.19 -5.40
N ILE A 23 -26.03 -22.37 -5.38
CA ILE A 23 -26.66 -21.83 -6.59
C ILE A 23 -25.66 -20.93 -7.32
N THR A 24 -24.98 -20.05 -6.59
CA THR A 24 -23.98 -19.14 -7.18
C THR A 24 -22.81 -19.89 -7.79
N THR A 25 -22.33 -20.98 -7.18
CA THR A 25 -21.27 -21.82 -7.75
C THR A 25 -21.69 -22.49 -9.06
N ARG A 26 -22.94 -22.97 -9.14
CA ARG A 26 -23.47 -23.63 -10.33
C ARG A 26 -23.64 -22.65 -11.48
N LEU A 27 -24.20 -21.47 -11.20
CA LEU A 27 -24.42 -20.42 -12.19
C LEU A 27 -23.10 -19.84 -12.73
N LEU A 28 -22.17 -19.51 -11.83
CA LEU A 28 -20.91 -18.86 -12.20
C LEU A 28 -19.82 -19.84 -12.62
N LYS A 29 -20.07 -21.16 -12.55
CA LYS A 29 -19.09 -22.22 -12.78
C LYS A 29 -17.77 -21.96 -12.03
N THR A 30 -17.90 -21.57 -10.76
CA THR A 30 -16.76 -21.25 -9.89
C THR A 30 -16.68 -22.22 -8.72
N LEU A 31 -15.47 -22.43 -8.20
CA LEU A 31 -15.26 -23.27 -7.03
C LEU A 31 -15.94 -22.65 -5.79
N ARG A 32 -16.60 -23.49 -4.99
CA ARG A 32 -17.24 -23.09 -3.72
C ARG A 32 -16.29 -22.35 -2.78
N GLN A 33 -15.02 -22.75 -2.77
CA GLN A 33 -13.99 -22.12 -1.96
C GLN A 33 -13.73 -20.66 -2.39
N VAL A 34 -13.81 -20.36 -3.69
CA VAL A 34 -13.64 -19.00 -4.23
C VAL A 34 -14.81 -18.11 -3.82
N VAL A 35 -16.04 -18.59 -3.99
CA VAL A 35 -17.26 -17.88 -3.56
C VAL A 35 -17.21 -17.57 -2.06
N SER A 36 -16.90 -18.57 -1.22
CA SER A 36 -16.80 -18.39 0.22
C SER A 36 -15.72 -17.38 0.62
N ARG A 37 -14.53 -17.44 -0.01
CA ARG A 37 -13.45 -16.46 0.23
C ARG A 37 -13.89 -15.04 -0.14
N HIS A 38 -14.56 -14.85 -1.27
CA HIS A 38 -15.01 -13.52 -1.69
C HIS A 38 -16.12 -12.96 -0.78
N ILE A 39 -17.06 -13.79 -0.33
CA ILE A 39 -18.07 -13.36 0.65
C ILE A 39 -17.43 -13.01 1.98
N LYS A 40 -16.48 -13.81 2.47
CA LYS A 40 -15.74 -13.52 3.72
C LYS A 40 -14.98 -12.19 3.60
N LEU A 41 -14.25 -11.99 2.51
CA LEU A 41 -13.54 -10.74 2.24
C LEU A 41 -14.49 -9.54 2.15
N PHE A 42 -15.67 -9.71 1.53
CA PHE A 42 -16.68 -8.67 1.46
C PHE A 42 -17.21 -8.29 2.85
N LYS A 43 -17.41 -9.26 3.75
CA LYS A 43 -17.79 -9.01 5.14
C LYS A 43 -16.69 -8.28 5.94
N GLU A 44 -15.42 -8.61 5.69
CA GLU A 44 -14.28 -7.99 6.40
C GLU A 44 -13.98 -6.57 5.92
N VAL A 45 -14.00 -6.33 4.61
CA VAL A 45 -13.57 -5.06 4.00
C VAL A 45 -14.76 -4.13 3.71
N GLY A 46 -15.96 -4.68 3.52
CA GLY A 46 -17.15 -3.93 3.12
C GLY A 46 -17.12 -3.43 1.66
N SER A 47 -16.08 -3.76 0.90
CA SER A 47 -15.88 -3.30 -0.49
C SER A 47 -15.81 -4.47 -1.47
N THR A 48 -16.30 -4.21 -2.68
CA THR A 48 -16.13 -5.11 -3.84
C THR A 48 -14.71 -5.07 -4.40
N SER A 49 -13.93 -4.03 -4.08
CA SER A 49 -12.54 -3.89 -4.50
C SER A 49 -11.64 -4.98 -3.93
N ASP A 50 -10.56 -5.28 -4.66
CA ASP A 50 -9.54 -6.19 -4.16
C ASP A 50 -8.82 -5.59 -2.95
N ARG A 51 -8.45 -6.46 -2.01
CA ARG A 51 -7.65 -6.03 -0.86
C ARG A 51 -6.32 -5.49 -1.40
N PRO A 52 -5.90 -4.29 -0.99
CA PRO A 52 -4.59 -3.79 -1.37
C PRO A 52 -3.54 -4.85 -1.00
N ARG A 53 -2.68 -5.16 -1.97
CA ARG A 53 -1.60 -6.13 -1.76
C ARG A 53 -0.78 -5.63 -0.56
N SER A 54 -0.36 -6.53 0.31
CA SER A 54 0.44 -6.15 1.48
C SER A 54 1.70 -5.44 0.99
N ASP A 55 1.76 -4.13 1.17
CA ASP A 55 3.00 -3.40 0.99
C ASP A 55 3.95 -3.78 2.11
N SER A 56 5.22 -3.98 1.79
CA SER A 56 6.25 -4.15 2.81
C SER A 56 6.29 -2.88 3.66
N SER A 57 5.96 -2.99 4.94
CA SER A 57 5.99 -1.88 5.87
C SER A 57 7.42 -1.35 5.97
N LYS A 58 7.57 -0.02 5.94
CA LYS A 58 8.89 0.58 6.15
C LYS A 58 9.36 0.26 7.56
N THR A 59 10.56 -0.30 7.68
CA THR A 59 11.15 -0.67 8.97
C THR A 59 11.31 0.56 9.88
N PHE A 60 11.37 0.33 11.19
CA PHE A 60 11.57 1.38 12.21
C PHE A 60 12.81 2.26 11.91
N ASN A 61 13.86 1.67 11.35
CA ASN A 61 15.07 2.40 10.97
C ASN A 61 14.80 3.46 9.88
N VAL A 62 13.90 3.16 8.93
CA VAL A 62 13.51 4.11 7.86
C VAL A 62 12.69 5.27 8.43
N THR A 63 11.83 5.03 9.42
CA THR A 63 11.03 6.10 10.04
C THR A 63 11.90 7.03 10.90
N ARG A 64 12.87 6.48 11.65
CA ARG A 64 13.87 7.27 12.40
C ARG A 64 14.73 8.12 11.45
N ALA A 65 15.26 7.51 10.39
CA ALA A 65 16.04 8.21 9.37
C ALA A 65 15.24 9.37 8.74
N LYS A 66 13.98 9.14 8.38
CA LYS A 66 13.08 10.17 7.84
C LYS A 66 12.91 11.35 8.79
N LYS A 67 12.73 11.10 10.09
CA LYS A 67 12.61 12.17 11.10
C LYS A 67 13.89 13.00 11.19
N LEU A 68 15.06 12.34 11.27
CA LEU A 68 16.36 13.02 11.34
C LEU A 68 16.64 13.88 10.10
N ILE A 69 16.40 13.33 8.91
CA ILE A 69 16.56 14.06 7.64
C ILE A 69 15.63 15.27 7.60
N LYS A 70 14.35 15.09 7.97
CA LYS A 70 13.37 16.20 8.03
C LYS A 70 13.84 17.31 8.97
N MET A 71 14.38 16.97 10.15
CA MET A 71 14.92 17.97 11.08
C MET A 71 16.13 18.72 10.51
N ARG A 72 17.04 18.03 9.82
CA ARG A 72 18.23 18.67 9.21
C ARG A 72 17.85 19.62 8.09
N ILE A 73 16.92 19.23 7.23
CA ILE A 73 16.41 20.09 6.15
C ILE A 73 15.71 21.32 6.71
N LYS A 74 14.88 21.16 7.76
CA LYS A 74 14.23 22.30 8.44
C LYS A 74 15.24 23.31 9.00
N ARG A 75 16.36 22.83 9.56
CA ARG A 75 17.42 23.70 10.11
C ARG A 75 18.20 24.42 9.00
N ASN A 76 18.50 23.75 7.90
CA ASN A 76 19.20 24.36 6.76
C ASN A 76 18.81 23.67 5.45
N PHE A 77 17.96 24.32 4.67
CA PHE A 77 17.44 23.81 3.40
C PHE A 77 18.49 23.81 2.26
N LYS A 78 19.52 24.66 2.36
CA LYS A 78 20.61 24.75 1.36
C LYS A 78 21.71 23.73 1.59
N ARG A 79 21.59 22.85 2.59
CA ARG A 79 22.59 21.82 2.86
C ARG A 79 22.48 20.67 1.86
N SER A 80 23.62 20.20 1.34
CA SER A 80 23.66 19.07 0.42
C SER A 80 23.32 17.76 1.11
N ILE A 81 22.76 16.80 0.36
CA ILE A 81 22.42 15.47 0.90
C ILE A 81 23.67 14.77 1.41
N ARG A 82 24.76 14.79 0.65
CA ARG A 82 26.04 14.19 1.06
C ARG A 82 26.51 14.63 2.44
N LYS A 83 26.41 15.93 2.75
CA LYS A 83 26.80 16.47 4.06
C LYS A 83 25.80 16.16 5.17
N MET A 84 24.56 15.81 4.85
CA MET A 84 23.59 15.33 5.84
C MET A 84 23.82 13.85 6.15
N THR A 85 24.13 13.03 5.13
CA THR A 85 24.34 11.59 5.30
C THR A 85 25.62 11.26 6.06
N GLN A 86 26.71 11.99 5.81
CA GLN A 86 27.95 11.85 6.58
C GLN A 86 27.78 12.08 8.09
N ASN A 87 26.80 12.90 8.48
CA ASN A 87 26.55 13.21 9.89
C ASN A 87 25.55 12.26 10.55
N LEU A 88 24.88 11.41 9.78
CA LEU A 88 23.79 10.56 10.24
C LEU A 88 24.07 9.06 10.02
N ASP A 89 25.21 8.71 9.42
CA ASP A 89 25.59 7.35 9.01
C ASP A 89 24.50 6.62 8.21
N ILE A 90 23.79 7.37 7.36
CA ILE A 90 22.76 6.85 6.46
C ILE A 90 23.34 6.78 5.05
N SER A 91 23.03 5.73 4.29
CA SER A 91 23.47 5.65 2.90
C SER A 91 22.87 6.78 2.06
N ARG A 92 23.67 7.34 1.14
CA ARG A 92 23.24 8.43 0.23
C ARG A 92 22.00 8.06 -0.57
N ILE A 93 21.89 6.80 -0.99
CA ILE A 93 20.75 6.29 -1.77
C ILE A 93 19.46 6.36 -0.94
N VAL A 94 19.50 5.92 0.33
CA VAL A 94 18.34 5.96 1.23
C VAL A 94 17.96 7.39 1.58
N ALA A 95 18.94 8.27 1.80
CA ALA A 95 18.65 9.68 2.04
C ALA A 95 18.03 10.37 0.81
N CYS A 96 18.54 10.10 -0.40
CA CYS A 96 17.94 10.60 -1.63
C CYS A 96 16.53 10.07 -1.85
N SER A 97 16.29 8.77 -1.63
CA SER A 97 14.97 8.17 -1.82
C SER A 97 13.96 8.72 -0.81
N THR A 98 14.35 8.90 0.45
CA THR A 98 13.49 9.51 1.47
C THR A 98 13.19 10.97 1.19
N VAL A 99 14.17 11.77 0.75
CA VAL A 99 13.93 13.17 0.38
C VAL A 99 12.95 13.28 -0.81
N ARG A 100 13.18 12.50 -1.87
CA ARG A 100 12.36 12.56 -3.09
C ARG A 100 10.99 11.89 -2.92
N LYS A 101 10.93 10.64 -2.44
CA LYS A 101 9.70 9.84 -2.36
C LYS A 101 8.87 10.17 -1.11
N ASP A 102 9.52 10.33 0.04
CA ASP A 102 8.81 10.38 1.33
C ASP A 102 8.54 11.79 1.83
N LEU A 103 9.44 12.73 1.53
CA LEU A 103 9.30 14.15 1.86
C LEU A 103 8.83 14.98 0.67
N LYS A 104 8.83 14.43 -0.55
CA LYS A 104 8.44 15.11 -1.80
C LYS A 104 9.20 16.42 -2.02
N LEU A 105 10.47 16.48 -1.62
CA LEU A 105 11.33 17.64 -1.77
C LEU A 105 12.34 17.45 -2.91
N LYS A 106 12.72 18.57 -3.55
CA LYS A 106 13.85 18.60 -4.46
C LYS A 106 15.12 18.87 -3.67
N PRO A 107 16.14 18.00 -3.75
CA PRO A 107 17.40 18.25 -3.06
C PRO A 107 18.13 19.43 -3.66
N TYR A 108 18.76 20.23 -2.81
CA TYR A 108 19.54 21.39 -3.25
C TYR A 108 20.76 20.99 -4.10
N LYS A 109 21.54 20.02 -3.61
CA LYS A 109 22.66 19.39 -4.33
C LYS A 109 22.76 17.91 -3.93
N PHE A 110 23.06 17.06 -4.91
CA PHE A 110 23.22 15.63 -4.72
C PHE A 110 24.48 15.29 -3.95
#